data_AF-A0A819VCJ9-F1
#
_entry.id   AF-A0A819VCJ9-F1
#
_cell.length_a   1.000
_cell.length_b   1.000
_cell.length_c   1.000
_cell.angle_alpha   90.00
_cell.angle_beta   90.00
_cell.angle_gamma   90.00
#
_symmetry.space_group_name_H-M   'P 1'
#
loop_
_entity.id
_entity.type
_entity.pdbx_description
1 polymer ?
#
loop_
_entity_poly.entity_id
_entity_poly.type
_entity_poly.pdbx_seq_one_letter_code
_entity_poly.pdbx_strand_id
1 'polypeptide(L)'
;MSAWDEKKNSLALYDSLENEDENKIKIKIFQGCDRDVQKRKVLLCVLRYLGLAVISLVLHSVQGYVFALSGETLTKRLRSKAFRAVLRQDIAFFDQEEHSTGALCTRLATEVSAVQGARGVLFGLIVKHISGMVVGILLGFHDYGKAIDAAKNIFQLLNRKPAIDNESKTGDEIIGFNGQIDFDHVYFNYSNRPESTVLKNFELHMKTVGIVSQQSALFDMSIRENIAYGDNSRKDISLNEIIQVTKDANIHDFIELLPHGDETMCGAHGTQLSDGQKQRIASARALIRNPKILLLDEATSALDSENEKIVQDALNRAQQNRFSLL
;
A
#
# COMPACT_ATOMS: atom_id res chain seq x y z
N MET A 1 -27.02 3.53 -45.87
CA MET A 1 -27.82 3.62 -44.63
C MET A 1 -28.53 2.28 -44.48
N SER A 2 -28.33 1.51 -43.40
CA SER A 2 -29.02 0.24 -43.04
C SER A 2 -28.24 -1.10 -42.99
N ALA A 3 -26.94 -1.11 -42.71
CA ALA A 3 -26.28 -2.35 -42.23
C ALA A 3 -25.06 -2.08 -41.34
N TRP A 4 -24.40 -0.94 -41.57
CA TRP A 4 -23.28 -0.46 -40.77
C TRP A 4 -23.70 0.23 -39.46
N ASP A 5 -24.86 0.91 -39.43
CA ASP A 5 -25.32 1.61 -38.23
C ASP A 5 -25.91 0.67 -37.17
N GLU A 6 -26.55 -0.42 -37.60
CA GLU A 6 -27.16 -1.40 -36.69
C GLU A 6 -26.10 -2.23 -35.95
N LYS A 7 -24.99 -2.56 -36.62
CA LYS A 7 -23.84 -3.25 -36.01
C LYS A 7 -23.06 -2.34 -35.04
N LYS A 8 -23.04 -1.03 -35.29
CA LYS A 8 -22.40 -0.02 -34.42
C LYS A 8 -23.20 0.21 -33.15
N ASN A 9 -24.53 0.23 -33.24
CA ASN A 9 -25.40 0.31 -32.07
C ASN A 9 -25.42 -0.99 -31.25
N SER A 10 -25.34 -2.16 -31.89
CA SER A 10 -25.23 -3.44 -31.17
C SER A 10 -23.90 -3.59 -30.42
N LEU A 11 -22.77 -3.17 -31.01
CA LEU A 11 -21.47 -3.16 -30.31
C LEU A 11 -21.45 -2.12 -29.18
N ALA A 12 -22.01 -0.92 -29.40
CA ALA A 12 -22.10 0.10 -28.36
C ALA A 12 -23.00 -0.31 -27.19
N LEU A 13 -24.05 -1.09 -27.44
CA LEU A 13 -24.88 -1.65 -26.38
C LEU A 13 -24.12 -2.73 -25.59
N TYR A 14 -23.34 -3.58 -26.27
CA TYR A 14 -22.52 -4.62 -25.62
C TYR A 14 -21.39 -4.00 -24.78
N ASP A 15 -20.68 -3.00 -25.29
CA ASP A 15 -19.65 -2.23 -24.55
C ASP A 15 -20.26 -1.44 -23.37
N SER A 16 -21.50 -0.96 -23.48
CA SER A 16 -22.17 -0.25 -22.38
C SER A 16 -22.63 -1.18 -21.26
N LEU A 17 -23.07 -2.41 -21.60
CA LEU A 17 -23.50 -3.41 -20.62
C LEU A 17 -22.30 -4.06 -19.92
N GLU A 18 -21.16 -4.23 -20.60
CA GLU A 18 -19.94 -4.77 -20.01
C GLU A 18 -19.23 -3.73 -19.11
N ASN A 19 -19.29 -2.43 -19.46
CA ASN A 19 -18.70 -1.35 -18.65
C ASN A 19 -19.51 -0.97 -17.40
N GLU A 20 -20.84 -1.08 -17.42
CA GLU A 20 -21.63 -0.78 -16.21
C GLU A 20 -21.47 -1.84 -15.11
N ASP A 21 -21.27 -3.11 -15.48
CA ASP A 21 -21.04 -4.19 -14.52
C ASP A 21 -19.56 -4.27 -14.08
N GLU A 22 -18.58 -4.01 -14.96
CA GLU A 22 -17.16 -4.03 -14.57
C GLU A 22 -16.78 -2.87 -13.63
N ASN A 23 -17.31 -1.66 -13.83
CA ASN A 23 -17.01 -0.50 -12.96
C ASN A 23 -17.79 -0.50 -11.64
N LYS A 24 -18.91 -1.22 -11.54
CA LYS A 24 -19.57 -1.45 -10.24
C LYS A 24 -18.88 -2.51 -9.39
N ILE A 25 -18.13 -3.43 -10.00
CA ILE A 25 -17.57 -4.59 -9.30
C ILE A 25 -16.12 -4.38 -8.85
N LYS A 26 -15.33 -3.50 -9.47
CA LYS A 26 -13.87 -3.49 -9.23
C LYS A 26 -13.33 -2.68 -8.05
N ILE A 27 -14.01 -1.66 -7.49
CA ILE A 27 -13.46 -0.89 -6.34
C ILE A 27 -14.56 -0.39 -5.38
N LYS A 28 -15.39 -1.29 -4.85
CA LYS A 28 -16.35 -0.98 -3.76
C LYS A 28 -16.31 -1.94 -2.58
N ILE A 29 -15.26 -2.75 -2.45
CA ILE A 29 -15.14 -3.69 -1.34
C ILE A 29 -14.70 -2.96 -0.04
N PHE A 30 -13.97 -1.84 -0.14
CA PHE A 30 -13.36 -1.21 1.04
C PHE A 30 -13.62 0.28 1.26
N GLN A 31 -14.29 0.99 0.35
CA GLN A 31 -14.71 2.38 0.60
C GLN A 31 -16.23 2.51 0.40
N GLY A 32 -16.96 2.58 1.52
CA GLY A 32 -18.38 2.91 1.57
C GLY A 32 -19.37 1.75 1.78
N CYS A 33 -18.95 0.58 2.25
CA CYS A 33 -19.85 -0.54 2.52
C CYS A 33 -20.07 -0.70 4.03
N ASP A 34 -21.34 -0.69 4.45
CA ASP A 34 -21.78 -0.94 5.82
C ASP A 34 -21.04 -2.14 6.44
N ARG A 35 -20.56 -1.98 7.69
CA ARG A 35 -19.72 -2.97 8.39
C ARG A 35 -20.41 -4.34 8.45
N ASP A 36 -21.74 -4.36 8.46
CA ASP A 36 -22.53 -5.58 8.45
C ASP A 36 -22.57 -6.26 7.08
N VAL A 37 -22.50 -5.51 5.97
CA VAL A 37 -22.40 -6.08 4.61
C VAL A 37 -21.03 -6.69 4.38
N GLN A 38 -19.95 -6.08 4.91
CA GLN A 38 -18.61 -6.66 4.86
C GLN A 38 -18.53 -7.97 5.65
N LYS A 39 -19.08 -8.00 6.87
CA LYS A 39 -19.16 -9.24 7.67
C LYS A 39 -19.92 -10.34 6.91
N ARG A 40 -21.04 -10.03 6.27
CA ARG A 40 -21.79 -11.00 5.46
C ARG A 40 -20.99 -11.54 4.27
N LYS A 41 -20.25 -10.68 3.55
CA LYS A 41 -19.38 -11.12 2.44
C LYS A 41 -18.24 -12.01 2.91
N VAL A 42 -17.57 -11.64 4.01
CA VAL A 42 -16.51 -12.46 4.61
C VAL A 42 -17.07 -13.81 5.07
N LEU A 43 -18.22 -13.82 5.73
CA LEU A 43 -18.89 -15.05 6.17
C LEU A 43 -19.22 -15.96 4.97
N LEU A 44 -19.73 -15.41 3.87
CA LEU A 44 -19.97 -16.17 2.64
C LEU A 44 -18.68 -16.74 2.03
N CYS A 45 -17.57 -16.01 2.06
CA CYS A 45 -16.27 -16.52 1.63
C CYS A 45 -15.81 -17.68 2.52
N VAL A 46 -15.90 -17.54 3.84
CA VAL A 46 -15.54 -18.59 4.80
C VAL A 46 -16.39 -19.84 4.58
N LEU A 47 -17.71 -19.70 4.36
CA LEU A 47 -18.60 -20.82 4.06
C LEU A 47 -18.24 -21.51 2.74
N ARG A 48 -17.82 -20.77 1.71
CA ARG A 48 -17.34 -21.37 0.44
C ARG A 48 -16.04 -22.15 0.62
N TYR A 49 -15.08 -21.63 1.40
CA TYR A 49 -13.85 -22.36 1.71
C TYR A 49 -14.12 -23.62 2.54
N LEU A 50 -15.07 -23.57 3.47
CA LEU A 50 -15.52 -24.75 4.21
C LEU A 50 -16.13 -25.80 3.26
N GLY A 51 -16.98 -25.38 2.32
CA GLY A 51 -17.54 -26.27 1.31
C GLY A 51 -16.46 -26.93 0.44
N LEU A 52 -15.47 -26.17 -0.02
CA LEU A 52 -14.33 -26.70 -0.77
C LEU A 52 -13.50 -27.70 0.06
N ALA A 53 -13.34 -27.46 1.37
CA ALA A 53 -12.64 -28.39 2.25
C ALA A 53 -13.36 -29.73 2.37
N VAL A 54 -14.70 -29.71 2.50
CA VAL A 54 -15.52 -30.93 2.54
C VAL A 54 -15.43 -31.69 1.22
N ILE A 55 -15.57 -31.00 0.09
CA ILE A 55 -15.43 -31.62 -1.24
C ILE A 55 -14.04 -32.24 -1.40
N SER A 56 -12.99 -31.51 -1.01
CA SER A 56 -11.62 -31.98 -1.04
C SER A 56 -11.43 -33.25 -0.21
N LEU A 57 -11.99 -33.30 1.00
CA LEU A 57 -11.91 -34.49 1.87
C LEU A 57 -12.56 -35.72 1.20
N VAL A 58 -13.73 -35.54 0.59
CA VAL A 58 -14.44 -36.61 -0.12
C VAL A 58 -13.62 -37.09 -1.31
N LEU A 59 -13.12 -36.17 -2.15
CA LEU A 59 -12.33 -36.52 -3.34
C LEU A 59 -11.04 -37.26 -2.98
N HIS A 60 -10.30 -36.82 -1.96
CA HIS A 60 -9.09 -37.50 -1.51
C HIS A 60 -9.38 -38.92 -0.99
N SER A 61 -10.48 -39.09 -0.26
CA SER A 61 -10.90 -40.39 0.25
C SER A 61 -11.30 -41.33 -0.89
N VAL A 62 -12.08 -40.84 -1.85
CA VAL A 62 -12.47 -41.61 -3.05
C VAL A 62 -11.25 -41.98 -3.89
N GLN A 63 -10.32 -41.05 -4.10
CA GLN A 63 -9.06 -41.31 -4.81
C GLN A 63 -8.29 -42.46 -4.14
N GLY A 64 -8.07 -42.37 -2.82
CA GLY A 64 -7.40 -43.42 -2.06
C GLY A 64 -8.07 -44.79 -2.22
N TYR A 65 -9.39 -44.83 -2.14
CA TYR A 65 -10.18 -46.05 -2.29
C TYR A 65 -10.07 -46.67 -3.69
N VAL A 66 -10.20 -45.88 -4.75
CA VAL A 66 -10.12 -46.37 -6.15
C VAL A 66 -8.75 -46.95 -6.47
N PHE A 67 -7.68 -46.28 -6.02
CA PHE A 67 -6.32 -46.78 -6.24
C PHE A 67 -6.00 -48.01 -5.37
N ALA A 68 -6.56 -48.11 -4.16
CA ALA A 68 -6.44 -49.31 -3.34
C ALA A 68 -7.10 -50.53 -4.01
N LEU A 69 -8.35 -50.39 -4.47
CA LEU A 69 -9.09 -51.46 -5.15
C LEU A 69 -8.40 -51.91 -6.44
N SER A 70 -7.88 -50.96 -7.21
CA SER A 70 -7.13 -51.24 -8.43
C SER A 70 -5.85 -52.03 -8.13
N GLY A 71 -5.17 -51.71 -7.03
CA GLY A 71 -3.99 -52.43 -6.56
C GLY A 71 -4.28 -53.89 -6.23
N GLU A 72 -5.33 -54.16 -5.46
CA GLU A 72 -5.73 -55.53 -5.10
C GLU A 72 -6.13 -56.37 -6.31
N THR A 73 -6.90 -55.76 -7.23
CA THR A 73 -7.34 -56.42 -8.46
C THR A 73 -6.15 -56.82 -9.34
N LEU A 74 -5.15 -55.93 -9.46
CA LEU A 74 -3.94 -56.21 -10.20
C LEU A 74 -3.13 -57.35 -9.57
N THR A 75 -2.97 -57.36 -8.24
CA THR A 75 -2.29 -58.44 -7.51
C THR A 75 -2.93 -59.79 -7.78
N LYS A 76 -4.27 -59.87 -7.72
CA LYS A 76 -5.01 -61.11 -8.02
C LYS A 76 -4.73 -61.60 -9.44
N ARG A 77 -4.74 -60.69 -10.43
CA ARG A 77 -4.45 -61.02 -11.84
C ARG A 77 -3.00 -61.48 -12.05
N LEU A 78 -2.03 -60.79 -11.44
CA LEU A 78 -0.61 -61.13 -11.55
C LEU A 78 -0.31 -62.48 -10.91
N ARG A 79 -0.81 -62.76 -9.70
CA ARG A 79 -0.62 -64.07 -9.05
C ARG A 79 -1.18 -65.22 -9.88
N SER A 80 -2.38 -65.05 -10.44
CA SER A 80 -3.00 -66.07 -11.30
C SER A 80 -2.20 -66.33 -12.58
N LYS A 81 -1.73 -65.26 -13.26
CA LYS A 81 -0.90 -65.40 -14.47
C LYS A 81 0.47 -66.00 -14.18
N ALA A 82 1.13 -65.58 -13.10
CA ALA A 82 2.42 -66.10 -12.68
C ALA A 82 2.32 -67.59 -12.33
N PHE A 83 1.31 -67.99 -11.56
CA PHE A 83 1.10 -69.39 -11.20
C PHE A 83 0.84 -70.26 -12.44
N ARG A 84 0.01 -69.79 -13.37
CA ARG A 84 -0.21 -70.49 -14.64
C ARG A 84 1.06 -70.59 -15.50
N ALA A 85 1.94 -69.58 -15.46
CA ALA A 85 3.21 -69.60 -16.19
C ALA A 85 4.20 -70.60 -15.60
N VAL A 86 4.24 -70.75 -14.27
CA VAL A 86 5.02 -71.79 -13.59
C VAL A 86 4.53 -73.18 -13.99
N LEU A 87 3.22 -73.42 -13.99
CA LEU A 87 2.65 -74.72 -14.40
C LEU A 87 2.87 -75.11 -15.87
N ARG A 88 3.34 -74.18 -16.72
CA ARG A 88 3.63 -74.44 -18.13
C ARG A 88 5.09 -74.85 -18.40
N GLN A 89 5.97 -74.74 -17.41
CA GLN A 89 7.38 -75.10 -17.58
C GLN A 89 7.57 -76.61 -17.68
N ASP A 90 8.67 -77.02 -18.31
CA ASP A 90 9.08 -78.41 -18.46
C ASP A 90 9.76 -78.97 -17.19
N ILE A 91 10.02 -80.28 -17.13
CA ILE A 91 10.53 -80.91 -15.92
C ILE A 91 11.96 -80.45 -15.56
N ALA A 92 12.77 -80.14 -16.57
CA ALA A 92 14.14 -79.64 -16.40
C ALA A 92 14.19 -78.28 -15.67
N PHE A 93 13.14 -77.46 -15.80
CA PHE A 93 13.00 -76.24 -15.02
C PHE A 93 12.86 -76.54 -13.52
N PHE A 94 12.13 -77.58 -13.14
CA PHE A 94 11.92 -77.94 -11.74
C PHE A 94 13.08 -78.71 -11.10
N ASP A 95 14.00 -79.25 -11.92
CA ASP A 95 15.19 -79.96 -11.45
C ASP A 95 16.29 -79.02 -10.91
N GLN A 96 16.20 -77.71 -11.17
CA GLN A 96 17.15 -76.71 -10.65
C GLN A 96 16.85 -76.37 -9.18
N GLU A 97 17.88 -76.31 -8.32
CA GLU A 97 17.72 -75.99 -6.89
C GLU A 97 17.04 -74.63 -6.64
N GLU A 98 17.25 -73.66 -7.53
CA GLU A 98 16.62 -72.32 -7.50
C GLU A 98 15.10 -72.36 -7.71
N HIS A 99 14.57 -73.44 -8.29
CA HIS A 99 13.16 -73.62 -8.61
C HIS A 99 12.48 -74.66 -7.71
N SER A 100 13.07 -74.88 -6.53
CA SER A 100 12.41 -75.63 -5.47
C SER A 100 11.03 -75.05 -5.15
N THR A 101 10.10 -75.92 -4.74
CA THR A 101 8.71 -75.55 -4.45
C THR A 101 8.60 -74.45 -3.39
N GLY A 102 9.47 -74.45 -2.38
CA GLY A 102 9.56 -73.41 -1.35
C GLY A 102 10.01 -72.05 -1.91
N ALA A 103 11.03 -72.05 -2.78
CA ALA A 103 11.52 -70.84 -3.43
C ALA A 103 10.46 -70.22 -4.35
N LEU A 104 9.79 -71.03 -5.19
CA LEU A 104 8.73 -70.57 -6.09
C LEU A 104 7.50 -70.03 -5.33
N CYS A 105 7.06 -70.70 -4.26
CA CYS A 105 5.97 -70.22 -3.40
C CYS A 105 6.31 -68.88 -2.75
N THR A 106 7.53 -68.74 -2.24
CA THR A 106 8.02 -67.49 -1.66
C THR A 106 8.02 -66.39 -2.72
N ARG A 107 8.54 -66.67 -3.93
CA ARG A 107 8.60 -65.73 -5.05
C ARG A 107 7.22 -65.24 -5.49
N LEU A 108 6.25 -66.14 -5.63
CA LEU A 108 4.85 -65.82 -5.95
C LEU A 108 4.17 -64.97 -4.88
N ALA A 109 4.54 -65.16 -3.60
CA ALA A 109 3.99 -64.41 -2.49
C ALA A 109 4.65 -63.02 -2.34
N THR A 110 5.97 -62.93 -2.40
CA THR A 110 6.73 -61.72 -2.06
C THR A 110 6.92 -60.79 -3.27
N GLU A 111 7.40 -61.30 -4.41
CA GLU A 111 7.71 -60.46 -5.57
C GLU A 111 6.45 -59.85 -6.19
N VAL A 112 5.36 -60.61 -6.25
CA VAL A 112 4.07 -60.09 -6.75
C VAL A 112 3.49 -59.01 -5.84
N SER A 113 3.72 -59.12 -4.53
CA SER A 113 3.26 -58.14 -3.54
C SER A 113 4.13 -56.87 -3.52
N ALA A 114 5.44 -56.99 -3.80
CA ALA A 114 6.33 -55.84 -3.95
C ALA A 114 5.90 -54.92 -5.10
N VAL A 115 5.43 -55.51 -6.22
CA VAL A 115 4.89 -54.75 -7.37
C VAL A 115 3.59 -54.00 -7.01
N GLN A 116 2.79 -54.52 -6.07
CA GLN A 116 1.59 -53.84 -5.58
C GLN A 116 1.94 -52.60 -4.75
N GLY A 117 2.88 -52.73 -3.80
CA GLY A 117 3.29 -51.65 -2.90
C GLY A 117 3.80 -50.41 -3.65
N ALA A 118 4.51 -50.62 -4.77
CA ALA A 118 5.00 -49.55 -5.62
C ALA A 118 3.91 -48.85 -6.47
N ARG A 119 2.76 -49.49 -6.72
CA ARG A 119 1.79 -49.04 -7.75
C ARG A 119 0.49 -48.41 -7.23
N GLY A 120 0.11 -48.62 -5.98
CA GLY A 120 -1.16 -48.10 -5.44
C GLY A 120 -1.09 -46.61 -5.04
N VAL A 121 -0.42 -46.32 -3.93
CA VAL A 121 -0.43 -44.98 -3.31
C VAL A 121 0.54 -44.01 -3.98
N LEU A 122 1.73 -44.49 -4.35
CA LEU A 122 2.80 -43.65 -4.92
C LEU A 122 2.41 -43.05 -6.28
N PHE A 123 1.76 -43.81 -7.15
CA PHE A 123 1.26 -43.30 -8.43
C PHE A 123 0.19 -42.23 -8.24
N GLY A 124 -0.73 -42.42 -7.29
CA GLY A 124 -1.73 -41.42 -6.95
C GLY A 124 -1.09 -40.11 -6.48
N LEU A 125 0.01 -40.19 -5.73
CA LEU A 125 0.76 -39.03 -5.26
C LEU A 125 1.48 -38.30 -6.41
N ILE A 126 2.14 -39.04 -7.31
CA ILE A 126 2.82 -38.47 -8.49
C ILE A 126 1.82 -37.72 -9.38
N VAL A 127 0.68 -38.34 -9.70
CA VAL A 127 -0.37 -37.72 -10.51
C VAL A 127 -0.89 -36.44 -9.83
N LYS A 128 -1.08 -36.48 -8.51
CA LYS A 128 -1.51 -35.30 -7.72
C LYS A 128 -0.51 -34.15 -7.82
N HIS A 129 0.79 -34.41 -7.67
CA HIS A 129 1.80 -33.35 -7.74
C HIS A 129 1.94 -32.77 -9.15
N ILE A 130 1.87 -33.59 -10.19
CA ILE A 130 1.89 -33.11 -11.58
C ILE A 130 0.68 -32.21 -11.84
N SER A 131 -0.53 -32.64 -11.45
CA SER A 131 -1.73 -31.83 -11.61
C SER A 131 -1.64 -30.49 -10.86
N GLY A 132 -1.11 -30.49 -9.63
CA GLY A 132 -0.90 -29.27 -8.85
C GLY A 132 0.08 -28.31 -9.51
N MET A 133 1.16 -28.82 -10.09
CA MET A 133 2.14 -28.02 -10.82
C MET A 133 1.52 -27.34 -12.04
N VAL A 134 0.72 -28.05 -12.85
CA VAL A 134 0.05 -27.46 -14.02
C VAL A 134 -0.90 -26.33 -13.62
N VAL A 135 -1.74 -26.55 -12.60
CA VAL A 135 -2.66 -25.51 -12.11
C VAL A 135 -1.89 -24.30 -11.58
N GLY A 136 -0.80 -24.51 -10.85
CA GLY A 136 0.05 -23.43 -10.33
C GLY A 136 0.66 -22.56 -11.45
N ILE A 137 1.16 -23.19 -12.53
CA ILE A 137 1.70 -22.47 -13.69
C ILE A 137 0.62 -21.61 -14.35
N LEU A 138 -0.58 -22.15 -14.55
CA LEU A 138 -1.69 -21.42 -15.18
C LEU A 138 -2.12 -20.19 -14.35
N LEU A 139 -2.21 -20.33 -13.03
CA LEU A 139 -2.50 -19.21 -12.14
C LEU A 139 -1.38 -18.15 -12.19
N GLY A 140 -0.13 -18.57 -12.25
CA GLY A 140 1.01 -17.65 -12.38
C GLY A 140 0.96 -16.78 -13.64
N PHE A 141 0.58 -17.37 -14.79
CA PHE A 141 0.39 -16.60 -16.03
C PHE A 141 -0.75 -15.59 -15.94
N HIS A 142 -1.85 -15.93 -15.25
CA HIS A 142 -2.96 -15.01 -15.06
C HIS A 142 -2.55 -13.77 -14.26
N ASP A 143 -1.81 -13.95 -13.16
CA ASP A 143 -1.37 -12.82 -12.33
C ASP A 143 -0.25 -12.00 -12.99
N TYR A 144 0.58 -12.62 -13.82
CA TYR A 144 1.56 -11.92 -14.64
C TYR A 144 0.91 -10.89 -15.58
N GLY A 145 -0.27 -11.20 -16.15
CA GLY A 145 -1.03 -10.26 -16.97
C GLY A 145 -1.41 -8.97 -16.23
N LYS A 146 -1.93 -9.10 -14.99
CA LYS A 146 -2.28 -7.94 -14.15
C LYS A 146 -1.07 -7.07 -13.82
N ALA A 147 0.10 -7.69 -13.62
CA ALA A 147 1.33 -6.97 -13.34
C ALA A 147 1.79 -6.11 -14.54
N ILE A 148 1.62 -6.62 -15.77
CA ILE A 148 1.91 -5.86 -16.99
C ILE A 148 0.99 -4.64 -17.11
N ASP A 149 -0.31 -4.81 -16.87
CA ASP A 149 -1.27 -3.70 -16.94
C ASP A 149 -0.94 -2.60 -15.91
N ALA A 150 -0.59 -3.00 -14.69
CA ALA A 150 -0.14 -2.06 -13.66
C ALA A 150 1.15 -1.32 -14.07
N ALA A 151 2.13 -2.04 -14.63
CA ALA A 151 3.37 -1.45 -15.11
C ALA A 151 3.11 -0.44 -16.24
N LYS A 152 2.20 -0.75 -17.17
CA LYS A 152 1.80 0.16 -18.25
C LYS A 152 1.28 1.49 -17.72
N ASN A 153 0.44 1.46 -16.68
CA ASN A 153 -0.08 2.68 -16.05
C ASN A 153 1.03 3.51 -15.38
N ILE A 154 1.99 2.86 -14.72
CA ILE A 154 3.14 3.53 -14.10
C ILE A 154 4.01 4.19 -15.17
N PHE A 155 4.32 3.48 -16.26
CA PHE A 155 5.11 4.05 -17.35
C PHE A 155 4.40 5.21 -18.05
N GLN A 156 3.07 5.19 -18.16
CA GLN A 156 2.31 6.33 -18.65
C GLN A 156 2.44 7.55 -17.74
N LEU A 157 2.45 7.35 -16.42
CA LEU A 157 2.67 8.43 -15.45
C LEU A 157 4.09 8.98 -15.53
N LEU A 158 5.10 8.12 -15.56
CA LEU A 158 6.52 8.52 -15.62
C LEU A 158 6.85 9.31 -16.89
N ASN A 159 6.22 8.98 -18.01
CA ASN A 159 6.46 9.66 -19.28
C ASN A 159 5.60 10.92 -19.47
N ARG A 160 4.71 11.26 -18.52
CA ARG A 160 3.88 12.46 -18.60
C ARG A 160 4.69 13.70 -18.22
N LYS A 161 4.83 14.65 -19.15
CA LYS A 161 5.40 15.97 -18.85
C LYS A 161 4.30 16.94 -18.38
N PRO A 162 4.43 17.57 -17.19
CA PRO A 162 3.48 18.58 -16.72
C PRO A 162 3.66 19.92 -17.46
N ALA A 163 2.61 20.74 -17.48
CA ALA A 163 2.66 22.08 -18.09
C ALA A 163 3.54 23.07 -17.32
N ILE A 164 3.61 22.90 -15.99
CA ILE A 164 4.51 23.62 -15.11
C ILE A 164 5.43 22.57 -14.49
N ASP A 165 6.69 22.57 -14.91
CA ASP A 165 7.71 21.60 -14.50
C ASP A 165 8.63 22.25 -13.46
N ASN A 166 8.56 21.78 -12.21
CA ASN A 166 9.35 22.28 -11.09
C ASN A 166 10.79 21.75 -11.09
N GLU A 167 11.09 20.71 -11.86
CA GLU A 167 12.45 20.18 -12.04
C GLU A 167 13.15 20.79 -13.27
N SER A 168 12.42 21.55 -14.08
CA SER A 168 13.00 22.24 -15.23
C SER A 168 14.06 23.24 -14.79
N LYS A 169 15.26 23.11 -15.37
CA LYS A 169 16.37 24.07 -15.20
C LYS A 169 16.35 25.20 -16.22
N THR A 170 15.27 25.31 -16.99
CA THR A 170 15.11 26.37 -18.00
C THR A 170 14.28 27.50 -17.42
N GLY A 171 14.79 28.71 -17.44
CA GLY A 171 14.12 29.91 -16.97
C GLY A 171 15.13 31.00 -16.68
N ASP A 172 14.64 32.22 -16.51
CA ASP A 172 15.49 33.34 -16.14
C ASP A 172 15.73 33.33 -14.62
N GLU A 173 16.98 33.18 -14.20
CA GLU A 173 17.36 33.40 -12.80
C GLU A 173 17.44 34.91 -12.53
N ILE A 174 16.49 35.44 -11.77
CA ILE A 174 16.43 36.88 -11.48
C ILE A 174 17.45 37.23 -10.40
N ILE A 175 18.57 37.84 -10.79
CA ILE A 175 19.61 38.34 -9.88
C ILE A 175 19.24 39.77 -9.46
N GLY A 176 19.05 40.03 -8.17
CA GLY A 176 18.72 41.36 -7.64
C GLY A 176 17.22 41.66 -7.54
N PHE A 177 16.44 40.71 -7.00
CA PHE A 177 14.99 40.83 -6.87
C PHE A 177 14.58 41.80 -5.73
N ASN A 178 13.86 42.87 -6.09
CA ASN A 178 13.35 43.88 -5.15
C ASN A 178 11.99 43.53 -4.50
N GLY A 179 11.49 42.30 -4.70
CA GLY A 179 10.32 41.82 -3.96
C GLY A 179 8.97 42.35 -4.41
N GLN A 180 8.90 43.10 -5.52
CA GLN A 180 7.67 43.70 -6.02
C GLN A 180 6.81 42.65 -6.74
N ILE A 181 5.54 42.55 -6.34
CA ILE A 181 4.53 41.67 -6.95
C ILE A 181 3.40 42.55 -7.48
N ASP A 182 3.16 42.43 -8.78
CA ASP A 182 2.13 43.16 -9.50
C ASP A 182 1.19 42.13 -10.16
N PHE A 183 -0.09 42.17 -9.79
CA PHE A 183 -1.16 41.46 -10.49
C PHE A 183 -1.82 42.45 -11.44
N ASP A 184 -1.84 42.13 -12.73
CA ASP A 184 -2.41 42.99 -13.78
C ASP A 184 -3.56 42.27 -14.48
N HIS A 185 -4.79 42.74 -14.26
CA HIS A 185 -6.02 42.25 -14.88
C HIS A 185 -6.14 40.71 -14.89
N VAL A 186 -5.90 40.07 -13.74
CA VAL A 186 -5.83 38.62 -13.67
C VAL A 186 -7.22 37.97 -13.67
N TYR A 187 -7.38 36.98 -14.54
CA TYR A 187 -8.54 36.10 -14.61
C TYR A 187 -8.13 34.69 -14.21
N PHE A 188 -8.90 34.07 -13.32
CA PHE A 188 -8.59 32.72 -12.84
C PHE A 188 -9.85 31.87 -12.65
N ASN A 189 -9.82 30.69 -13.26
CA ASN A 189 -10.83 29.63 -13.12
C ASN A 189 -10.11 28.34 -12.72
N TYR A 190 -10.68 27.58 -11.78
CA TYR A 190 -10.16 26.26 -11.47
C TYR A 190 -10.44 25.27 -12.61
N SER A 191 -9.47 24.44 -12.99
CA SER A 191 -9.61 23.49 -14.11
C SER A 191 -10.75 22.50 -13.95
N ASN A 192 -11.12 22.14 -12.71
CA ASN A 192 -12.24 21.24 -12.42
C ASN A 192 -13.62 21.93 -12.53
N ARG A 193 -13.65 23.26 -12.64
CA ARG A 193 -14.88 24.09 -12.76
C ARG A 193 -14.61 25.28 -13.68
N PRO A 194 -14.38 25.03 -14.98
CA PRO A 194 -13.97 26.08 -15.92
C PRO A 194 -15.01 27.18 -16.09
N GLU A 195 -16.29 26.88 -15.84
CA GLU A 195 -17.41 27.82 -15.95
C GLU A 195 -17.50 28.81 -14.78
N SER A 196 -16.84 28.52 -13.65
CA SER A 196 -16.89 29.37 -12.46
C SER A 196 -15.63 30.20 -12.36
N THR A 197 -15.72 31.47 -12.74
CA THR A 197 -14.63 32.41 -12.54
C THR A 197 -14.53 32.88 -11.10
N VAL A 198 -13.35 32.72 -10.51
CA VAL A 198 -13.03 33.12 -9.14
C VAL A 198 -12.47 34.53 -9.11
N LEU A 199 -11.46 34.81 -9.95
CA LEU A 199 -10.91 36.15 -10.11
C LEU A 199 -11.33 36.71 -11.45
N LYS A 200 -11.96 37.88 -11.43
CA LYS A 200 -12.27 38.68 -12.61
C LYS A 200 -11.59 40.02 -12.46
N ASN A 201 -10.69 40.34 -13.39
CA ASN A 201 -10.05 41.64 -13.47
C ASN A 201 -9.37 42.08 -12.16
N PHE A 202 -8.61 41.17 -11.52
CA PHE A 202 -7.96 41.46 -10.25
C PHE A 202 -6.63 42.21 -10.45
N GLU A 203 -6.45 43.29 -9.69
CA GLU A 203 -5.25 44.15 -9.71
C GLU A 203 -4.71 44.40 -8.28
N LEU A 204 -3.39 44.31 -8.10
CA LEU A 204 -2.73 44.52 -6.79
C LEU A 204 -1.22 44.79 -6.96
N HIS A 205 -0.65 45.71 -6.14
CA HIS A 205 0.79 46.06 -6.13
C HIS A 205 1.37 46.03 -4.70
N MET A 206 2.42 45.24 -4.42
CA MET A 206 3.04 45.14 -3.07
C MET A 206 4.52 44.68 -3.05
N LYS A 207 5.23 44.75 -1.89
CA LYS A 207 6.66 44.37 -1.73
C LYS A 207 6.95 43.38 -0.56
N THR A 208 7.39 42.15 -0.89
CA THR A 208 7.99 41.00 -0.11
C THR A 208 7.40 40.50 1.24
N VAL A 209 7.38 39.17 1.49
CA VAL A 209 6.56 38.50 2.55
C VAL A 209 7.27 37.35 3.31
N GLY A 210 6.99 37.19 4.62
CA GLY A 210 7.27 35.96 5.42
C GLY A 210 6.05 35.55 6.27
N ILE A 211 5.64 34.28 6.24
CA ILE A 211 4.31 33.80 6.71
C ILE A 211 4.38 33.03 8.05
N VAL A 212 3.51 33.38 9.01
CA VAL A 212 3.07 32.52 10.13
C VAL A 212 1.57 32.24 9.95
N SER A 213 1.19 30.97 9.86
CA SER A 213 -0.19 30.56 9.55
C SER A 213 -1.02 30.27 10.82
N GLN A 214 -2.34 30.44 10.70
CA GLN A 214 -3.39 30.31 11.73
C GLN A 214 -3.40 28.98 12.52
N GLN A 215 -2.74 27.91 12.06
CA GLN A 215 -2.59 26.65 12.78
C GLN A 215 -1.13 26.20 12.81
N SER A 216 -0.55 26.18 14.01
CA SER A 216 0.79 25.69 14.30
C SER A 216 0.84 24.16 14.29
N ALA A 217 0.71 23.55 13.10
CA ALA A 217 0.93 22.12 12.97
C ALA A 217 2.39 21.80 13.32
N LEU A 218 2.57 21.09 14.43
CA LEU A 218 3.86 20.50 14.79
C LEU A 218 3.98 19.13 14.14
N PHE A 219 5.18 18.81 13.68
CA PHE A 219 5.54 17.50 13.18
C PHE A 219 5.71 16.55 14.36
N ASP A 220 5.50 15.25 14.12
CA ASP A 220 5.74 14.19 15.12
C ASP A 220 7.25 13.93 15.28
N MET A 221 7.92 14.94 15.81
CA MET A 221 9.37 15.06 15.98
C MET A 221 9.63 15.74 17.32
N SER A 222 10.90 15.80 17.75
CA SER A 222 11.23 16.51 18.99
C SER A 222 10.91 18.01 18.87
N ILE A 223 10.73 18.69 20.00
CA ILE A 223 10.51 20.15 20.02
C ILE A 223 11.67 20.86 19.31
N ARG A 224 12.90 20.41 19.56
CA ARG A 224 14.12 20.92 18.93
C ARG A 224 14.08 20.81 17.41
N GLU A 225 13.77 19.63 16.88
CA GLU A 225 13.66 19.38 15.44
C GLU A 225 12.54 20.20 14.81
N ASN A 226 11.41 20.32 15.52
CA ASN A 226 10.30 21.15 15.11
C ASN A 226 10.70 22.63 14.98
N ILE A 227 11.53 23.16 15.87
CA ILE A 227 12.00 24.55 15.77
C ILE A 227 13.03 24.67 14.65
N ALA A 228 13.99 23.75 14.57
CA ALA A 228 15.03 23.72 13.56
C ALA A 228 14.48 23.68 12.12
N TYR A 229 13.35 23.01 11.92
CA TYR A 229 12.65 22.94 10.63
C TYR A 229 12.27 24.32 10.03
N GLY A 230 12.26 25.38 10.84
CA GLY A 230 12.06 26.74 10.36
C GLY A 230 13.14 27.25 9.42
N ASP A 231 14.34 26.65 9.44
CA ASP A 231 15.44 27.00 8.55
C ASP A 231 16.17 25.75 8.01
N ASN A 232 15.66 25.24 6.89
CA ASN A 232 16.23 24.09 6.19
C ASN A 232 17.44 24.45 5.28
N SER A 233 17.88 25.71 5.27
CA SER A 233 19.03 26.14 4.45
C SER A 233 20.37 25.86 5.11
N ARG A 234 20.41 25.75 6.45
CA ARG A 234 21.60 25.44 7.26
C ARG A 234 21.53 24.01 7.74
N LYS A 235 22.65 23.28 7.64
CA LYS A 235 22.68 21.82 7.86
C LYS A 235 22.61 21.41 9.34
N ASP A 236 23.12 22.26 10.25
CA ASP A 236 23.07 22.03 11.70
C ASP A 236 22.82 23.37 12.41
N ILE A 237 21.68 23.47 13.11
CA ILE A 237 21.35 24.63 13.95
C ILE A 237 21.91 24.38 15.35
N SER A 238 22.68 25.34 15.85
CA SER A 238 23.35 25.20 17.14
C SER A 238 22.33 25.19 18.30
N LEU A 239 22.60 24.38 19.33
CA LEU A 239 21.73 24.28 20.51
C LEU A 239 21.53 25.65 21.18
N ASN A 240 22.57 26.48 21.21
CA ASN A 240 22.50 27.83 21.77
C ASN A 240 21.51 28.74 21.03
N GLU A 241 21.39 28.60 19.71
CA GLU A 241 20.44 29.36 18.89
C GLU A 241 19.00 28.92 19.16
N ILE A 242 18.77 27.62 19.33
CA ILE A 242 17.46 27.07 19.71
C ILE A 242 17.07 27.54 21.12
N ILE A 243 18.01 27.53 22.07
CA ILE A 243 17.79 28.06 23.43
C ILE A 243 17.45 29.56 23.37
N GLN A 244 18.13 30.34 22.53
CA GLN A 244 17.83 31.76 22.40
C GLN A 244 16.43 32.00 21.84
N VAL A 245 16.08 31.31 20.76
CA VAL A 245 14.78 31.49 20.10
C VAL A 245 13.61 30.96 20.94
N THR A 246 13.82 29.92 21.74
CA THR A 246 12.82 29.44 22.72
C THR A 246 12.61 30.41 23.88
N LYS A 247 13.65 31.15 24.30
CA LYS A 247 13.54 32.26 25.26
C LYS A 247 12.79 33.44 24.66
N ASP A 248 13.10 33.80 23.42
CA ASP A 248 12.42 34.88 22.69
C ASP A 248 10.93 34.57 22.47
N ALA A 249 10.60 33.30 22.22
CA ALA A 249 9.22 32.80 22.10
C ALA A 249 8.54 32.47 23.44
N ASN A 250 9.22 32.70 24.58
CA ASN A 250 8.69 32.53 25.94
C ASN A 250 8.11 31.13 26.23
N ILE A 251 8.85 30.10 25.80
CA ILE A 251 8.50 28.69 26.01
C ILE A 251 9.62 27.89 26.69
N HIS A 252 10.79 28.50 26.89
CA HIS A 252 11.97 27.84 27.45
C HIS A 252 11.73 27.21 28.83
N ASP A 253 11.13 27.94 29.77
CA ASP A 253 10.87 27.45 31.13
C ASP A 253 9.94 26.22 31.13
N PHE A 254 8.97 26.19 30.22
CA PHE A 254 8.10 25.02 30.04
C PHE A 254 8.87 23.82 29.51
N ILE A 255 9.74 24.04 28.52
CA ILE A 255 10.56 22.98 27.93
C ILE A 255 11.49 22.39 29.00
N GLU A 256 12.10 23.20 29.87
CA GLU A 256 12.96 22.71 30.96
C GLU A 256 12.22 21.86 32.00
N LEU A 257 10.93 22.10 32.20
CA LEU A 257 10.09 21.30 33.11
C LEU A 257 9.74 19.92 32.55
N LEU A 258 9.93 19.69 31.24
CA LEU A 258 9.65 18.40 30.62
C LEU A 258 10.73 17.37 30.96
N PRO A 259 10.38 16.07 31.12
CA PRO A 259 11.34 15.02 31.49
C PRO A 259 12.54 14.88 30.52
N HIS A 260 12.37 15.31 29.27
CA HIS A 260 13.38 15.21 28.21
C HIS A 260 13.73 16.54 27.57
N GLY A 261 13.35 17.68 28.18
CA GLY A 261 13.69 18.99 27.64
C GLY A 261 13.17 19.23 26.22
N ASP A 262 14.03 19.78 25.37
CA ASP A 262 13.78 20.07 23.95
C ASP A 262 13.76 18.81 23.07
N GLU A 263 14.26 17.68 23.58
CA GLU A 263 14.15 16.37 22.93
C GLU A 263 12.80 15.68 23.23
N THR A 264 11.90 16.33 23.96
CA THR A 264 10.54 15.83 24.17
C THR A 264 9.78 15.75 22.85
N MET A 265 9.12 14.62 22.60
CA MET A 265 8.34 14.40 21.39
C MET A 265 7.02 15.17 21.43
N CYS A 266 6.71 15.93 20.39
CA CYS A 266 5.45 16.69 20.31
C CYS A 266 4.23 15.77 20.14
N GLY A 267 4.43 14.55 19.60
CA GLY A 267 3.36 13.65 19.19
C GLY A 267 2.71 14.07 17.87
N ALA A 268 1.88 13.19 17.29
CA ALA A 268 1.14 13.47 16.07
C ALA A 268 0.37 14.80 16.19
N HIS A 269 0.73 15.79 15.35
CA HIS A 269 0.17 17.14 15.33
C HIS A 269 0.28 17.93 16.66
N GLY A 270 1.25 17.60 17.51
CA GLY A 270 1.46 18.31 18.78
C GLY A 270 0.42 17.99 19.84
N THR A 271 -0.32 16.88 19.74
CA THR A 271 -1.46 16.53 20.61
C THR A 271 -1.15 16.50 22.12
N GLN A 272 0.13 16.41 22.50
CA GLN A 272 0.57 16.42 23.89
C GLN A 272 0.78 17.82 24.47
N LEU A 273 0.58 18.87 23.67
CA LEU A 273 0.80 20.27 24.04
C LEU A 273 -0.50 21.07 23.95
N SER A 274 -0.64 22.06 24.83
CA SER A 274 -1.74 23.02 24.74
C SER A 274 -1.59 23.90 23.49
N ASP A 275 -2.70 24.46 23.00
CA ASP A 275 -2.66 25.27 21.78
C ASP A 275 -1.76 26.51 21.94
N GLY A 276 -1.73 27.11 23.13
CA GLY A 276 -0.80 28.19 23.45
C GLY A 276 0.68 27.76 23.49
N GLN A 277 0.99 26.51 23.85
CA GLN A 277 2.35 25.97 23.77
C GLN A 277 2.76 25.69 22.33
N LYS A 278 1.86 25.11 21.52
CA LYS A 278 2.09 24.89 20.08
C LYS A 278 2.36 26.19 19.36
N GLN A 279 1.59 27.23 19.68
CA GLN A 279 1.74 28.54 19.08
C GLN A 279 3.10 29.17 19.41
N ARG A 280 3.57 29.07 20.66
CA ARG A 280 4.92 29.54 21.01
C ARG A 280 6.03 28.75 20.33
N ILE A 281 5.87 27.44 20.14
CA ILE A 281 6.82 26.62 19.38
C ILE A 281 6.82 27.00 17.89
N ALA A 282 5.67 27.28 17.30
CA ALA A 282 5.61 27.79 15.92
C ALA A 282 6.17 29.21 15.77
N SER A 283 5.99 30.06 16.78
CA SER A 283 6.66 31.35 16.84
C SER A 283 8.18 31.16 16.89
N ALA A 284 8.70 30.27 17.74
CA ALA A 284 10.12 29.93 17.75
C ALA A 284 10.60 29.42 16.38
N ARG A 285 9.84 28.55 15.71
CA ARG A 285 10.11 28.07 14.35
C ARG A 285 10.15 29.21 13.33
N ALA A 286 9.28 30.20 13.42
CA ALA A 286 9.32 31.35 12.52
C ALA A 286 10.53 32.26 12.79
N LEU A 287 10.94 32.37 14.05
CA LEU A 287 12.02 33.26 14.48
C LEU A 287 13.42 32.72 14.18
N ILE A 288 13.61 31.39 14.14
CA ILE A 288 14.90 30.75 13.84
C ILE A 288 15.47 31.17 12.47
N ARG A 289 14.59 31.54 11.52
CA ARG A 289 14.96 31.99 10.17
C ARG A 289 15.40 33.46 10.13
N ASN A 290 15.25 34.19 11.23
CA ASN A 290 15.51 35.62 11.33
C ASN A 290 14.91 36.47 10.18
N PRO A 291 13.58 36.39 9.92
CA PRO A 291 12.96 37.09 8.79
C PRO A 291 12.92 38.62 8.99
N LYS A 292 13.06 39.37 7.90
CA LYS A 292 12.95 40.85 7.89
C LYS A 292 11.50 41.36 8.02
N ILE A 293 10.52 40.55 7.62
CA ILE A 293 9.08 40.83 7.69
C ILE A 293 8.40 39.60 8.31
N LEU A 294 7.54 39.82 9.29
CA LEU A 294 6.79 38.79 10.01
C LEU A 294 5.29 39.01 9.80
N LEU A 295 4.60 38.08 9.12
CA LEU A 295 3.14 38.07 9.05
C LEU A 295 2.58 37.21 10.19
N LEU A 296 1.66 37.77 10.98
CA LEU A 296 1.04 37.12 12.12
C LEU A 296 -0.44 36.92 11.84
N ASP A 297 -0.81 35.81 11.22
CA ASP A 297 -2.22 35.50 10.92
C ASP A 297 -2.92 34.95 12.19
N GLU A 298 -3.71 35.80 12.85
CA GLU A 298 -4.47 35.52 14.09
C GLU A 298 -3.65 34.84 15.22
N ALA A 299 -2.43 35.33 15.45
CA ALA A 299 -1.45 34.70 16.35
C ALA A 299 -1.84 34.66 17.85
N THR A 300 -3.04 35.12 18.23
CA THR A 300 -3.55 35.09 19.61
C THR A 300 -4.98 34.59 19.75
N SER A 301 -5.68 34.24 18.65
CA SER A 301 -7.14 33.99 18.67
C SER A 301 -7.57 32.74 19.44
N ALA A 302 -6.65 31.82 19.71
CA ALA A 302 -6.90 30.54 20.38
C ALA A 302 -6.47 30.51 21.86
N LEU A 303 -6.04 31.63 22.45
CA LEU A 303 -5.54 31.68 23.84
C LEU A 303 -6.54 32.27 24.83
N ASP A 304 -6.46 31.83 26.08
CA ASP A 304 -7.10 32.42 27.25
C ASP A 304 -6.37 33.69 27.72
N SER A 305 -7.08 34.61 28.40
CA SER A 305 -6.60 35.98 28.68
C SER A 305 -5.29 36.07 29.49
N GLU A 306 -4.96 35.04 30.29
CA GLU A 306 -3.70 34.96 31.02
C GLU A 306 -2.54 34.56 30.09
N ASN A 307 -2.73 33.58 29.19
CA ASN A 307 -1.71 33.15 28.25
C ASN A 307 -1.56 34.08 27.04
N GLU A 308 -2.64 34.75 26.63
CA GLU A 308 -2.63 35.74 25.55
C GLU A 308 -1.59 36.84 25.83
N LYS A 309 -1.57 37.36 27.06
CA LYS A 309 -0.59 38.38 27.47
C LYS A 309 0.84 37.88 27.38
N ILE A 310 1.07 36.62 27.75
CA ILE A 310 2.40 35.99 27.76
C ILE A 310 2.92 35.74 26.33
N VAL A 311 2.03 35.36 25.41
CA VAL A 311 2.35 35.21 23.97
C VAL A 311 2.53 36.57 23.31
N GLN A 312 1.70 37.55 23.65
CA GLN A 312 1.83 38.91 23.14
C GLN A 312 3.15 39.56 23.58
N ASP A 313 3.61 39.34 24.82
CA ASP A 313 4.91 39.84 25.30
C ASP A 313 6.10 39.16 24.59
N ALA A 314 5.94 37.91 24.15
CA ALA A 314 6.94 37.22 23.32
C ALA A 314 6.97 37.78 21.90
N LEU A 315 5.79 37.98 21.30
CA LEU A 315 5.65 38.59 19.97
C LEU A 315 6.17 40.03 19.97
N ASN A 316 5.83 40.85 20.96
CA ASN A 316 6.30 42.24 21.08
C ASN A 316 7.83 42.32 21.16
N ARG A 317 8.48 41.38 21.87
CA ARG A 317 9.96 41.28 21.91
C ARG A 317 10.53 40.86 20.55
N ALA A 318 9.90 39.91 19.88
CA ALA A 318 10.31 39.44 18.56
C ALA A 318 10.12 40.49 17.45
N GLN A 319 9.18 41.42 17.64
CA GLN A 319 8.92 42.54 16.73
C GLN A 319 9.94 43.67 16.86
N GLN A 320 10.74 43.75 17.93
CA GLN A 320 11.76 44.80 18.08
C GLN A 320 12.81 44.67 16.97
N ASN A 321 12.83 45.65 16.05
CA ASN A 321 13.63 45.72 14.81
C ASN A 321 13.07 45.00 13.57
N ARG A 322 11.78 44.64 13.52
CA ARG A 322 11.15 43.95 12.37
C ARG A 322 9.83 44.60 11.95
N PHE A 323 9.53 44.62 10.65
CA PHE A 323 8.24 45.11 10.15
C PHE A 323 7.19 44.01 10.26
N SER A 324 6.05 44.30 10.88
CA SER A 324 5.04 43.30 11.26
C SER A 324 3.67 43.67 10.70
N LEU A 325 2.96 42.68 10.15
CA LEU A 325 1.56 42.82 9.72
C LEU A 325 0.71 41.86 10.57
N LEU A 326 -0.29 42.41 11.26
CA LEU A 326 -1.36 41.68 11.94
C LEU A 326 -2.54 41.47 10.98
#